data_AF-A0A951Z8C4-F1
#
_entry.id   AF-A0A951Z8C4-F1
#
_cell.length_a   1.000
_cell.length_b   1.000
_cell.length_c   1.000
_cell.angle_alpha   90.00
_cell.angle_beta   90.00
_cell.angle_gamma   90.00
#
_symmetry.space_group_name_H-M   'P 1'
#
loop_
_entity.id
_entity.type
_entity.pdbx_description
1 polymer ?
#
loop_
_entity_poly.entity_id
_entity_poly.type
_entity_poly.pdbx_seq_one_letter_code
_entity_poly.pdbx_strand_id
1 'polypeptide(L)'
;MSTQDDDREGCQAQAGSVIGCRLPVDPALREQGWEWRCNADGAKLHQVVNSYRELGFEVRMERLNLRSLSENCAGCKGALAQASAVFIKQKT
;
A
#
# COMPACT_ATOMS: atom_id res chain seq x y z
N MET A 1 -1.43 5.03 36.96
CA MET A 1 -2.41 5.65 36.03
C MET A 1 -1.68 5.92 34.73
N SER A 2 -2.33 5.55 33.63
CA SER A 2 -1.79 5.08 32.35
C SER A 2 -0.87 6.04 31.58
N THR A 3 0.10 5.46 30.88
CA THR A 3 0.93 6.08 29.83
C THR A 3 0.03 6.60 28.70
N GLN A 4 0.17 7.88 28.37
CA GLN A 4 -0.32 8.44 27.12
C GLN A 4 0.76 8.23 26.06
N ASP A 5 0.56 7.22 25.23
CA ASP A 5 1.26 7.04 23.95
C ASP A 5 0.57 7.98 22.93
N ASP A 6 1.09 9.21 22.82
CA ASP A 6 0.62 10.25 21.91
C ASP A 6 1.20 10.02 20.50
N ASP A 7 0.47 9.22 19.73
CA ASP A 7 0.12 9.38 18.31
C ASP A 7 0.82 10.53 17.53
N ARG A 8 2.08 10.37 17.11
CA ARG A 8 2.70 11.37 16.20
C ARG A 8 3.87 10.88 15.34
N GLU A 9 3.65 9.91 14.47
CA GLU A 9 4.57 9.67 13.34
C GLU A 9 3.82 9.69 12.01
N GLY A 10 3.86 10.86 11.37
CA GLY A 10 3.44 10.99 9.98
C GLY A 10 4.28 10.10 9.06
N CYS A 11 3.62 9.33 8.19
CA CYS A 11 4.23 8.42 7.22
C CYS A 11 5.18 9.20 6.26
N GLN A 12 6.45 9.40 6.64
CA GLN A 12 7.49 10.00 5.80
C GLN A 12 8.07 8.93 4.86
N ALA A 13 7.45 8.78 3.69
CA ALA A 13 7.99 7.93 2.64
C ALA A 13 9.02 8.70 1.79
N GLN A 14 10.27 8.26 1.79
CA GLN A 14 11.25 8.68 0.78
C GLN A 14 10.90 8.06 -0.58
N ALA A 15 11.22 8.78 -1.67
CA ALA A 15 11.05 8.29 -3.03
C ALA A 15 11.78 6.93 -3.21
N GLY A 16 11.07 5.92 -3.72
CA GLY A 16 11.58 4.55 -3.87
C GLY A 16 11.39 3.62 -2.67
N SER A 17 10.68 4.06 -1.61
CA SER A 17 10.36 3.24 -0.43
C SER A 17 8.99 2.59 -0.51
N VAL A 18 8.83 1.46 0.20
CA VAL A 18 7.53 0.85 0.45
C VAL A 18 6.80 1.69 1.49
N ILE A 19 5.59 2.13 1.16
CA ILE A 19 4.73 2.80 2.14
C ILE A 19 3.93 1.72 2.87
N GLY A 20 4.31 1.46 4.12
CA GLY A 20 3.65 0.47 5.00
C GLY A 20 2.26 0.87 5.50
N CYS A 21 1.85 2.12 5.29
CA CYS A 21 0.51 2.59 5.60
C CYS A 21 -0.52 1.84 4.71
N ARG A 22 -1.26 0.86 5.27
CA ARG A 22 -2.35 0.17 4.57
C ARG A 22 -3.55 1.11 4.45
N LEU A 23 -3.76 1.65 3.25
CA LEU A 23 -4.90 2.50 2.96
C LEU A 23 -6.19 1.70 2.79
N PRO A 24 -7.36 2.33 2.95
CA PRO A 24 -8.63 1.70 2.59
C PRO A 24 -8.58 1.25 1.12
N VAL A 25 -8.85 -0.04 0.94
CA VAL A 25 -8.92 -0.73 -0.36
C VAL A 25 -10.24 -1.48 -0.42
N ASP A 26 -10.66 -1.87 -1.61
CA ASP A 26 -11.93 -2.58 -1.80
C ASP A 26 -12.01 -3.82 -0.88
N PRO A 27 -12.98 -3.90 0.06
CA PRO A 27 -13.12 -5.03 0.97
C PRO A 27 -13.36 -6.35 0.22
N ALA A 28 -13.95 -6.31 -0.97
CA ALA A 28 -14.22 -7.50 -1.78
C ALA A 28 -12.94 -8.23 -2.22
N LEU A 29 -11.79 -7.53 -2.26
CA LEU A 29 -10.51 -8.16 -2.60
C LEU A 29 -10.12 -9.22 -1.58
N ARG A 30 -10.33 -8.94 -0.29
CA ARG A 30 -10.05 -9.91 0.77
C ARG A 30 -10.97 -11.12 0.68
N GLU A 31 -12.24 -10.90 0.37
CA GLU A 31 -13.24 -11.97 0.20
C GLU A 31 -12.91 -12.88 -1.00
N GLN A 32 -12.28 -12.32 -2.04
CA GLN A 32 -11.79 -13.04 -3.21
C GLN A 32 -10.43 -13.75 -2.97
N GLY A 33 -9.87 -13.66 -1.76
CA GLY A 33 -8.60 -14.30 -1.39
C GLY A 33 -7.36 -13.48 -1.74
N TRP A 34 -7.49 -12.18 -2.03
CA TRP A 34 -6.35 -11.30 -2.25
C TRP A 34 -5.78 -10.79 -0.93
N GLU A 35 -4.45 -10.85 -0.80
CA GLU A 35 -3.71 -10.38 0.35
C GLU A 35 -2.90 -9.12 0.00
N TRP A 36 -3.12 -8.03 0.73
CA TRP A 36 -2.34 -6.80 0.56
C TRP A 36 -0.89 -7.02 1.00
N ARG A 37 0.06 -6.46 0.24
CA ARG A 37 1.50 -6.53 0.54
C ARG A 37 2.15 -5.18 0.79
N CYS A 38 1.94 -4.22 -0.11
CA CYS A 38 2.56 -2.90 0.01
C CYS A 38 1.89 -1.89 -0.92
N ASN A 39 2.20 -0.61 -0.71
CA ASN A 39 2.02 0.42 -1.73
C ASN A 39 3.39 0.76 -2.34
N ALA A 40 3.45 0.84 -3.67
CA ALA A 40 4.67 1.17 -4.41
C ALA A 40 4.34 1.94 -5.70
N ASP A 41 5.32 2.68 -6.21
CA ASP A 41 5.27 3.40 -7.49
C ASP A 41 6.50 3.11 -8.36
N GLY A 42 6.45 3.58 -9.60
CA GLY A 42 7.59 3.59 -10.53
C GLY A 42 8.36 2.27 -10.62
N ALA A 43 9.69 2.36 -10.63
CA ALA A 43 10.57 1.19 -10.73
C ALA A 43 10.39 0.19 -9.57
N LYS A 44 10.06 0.68 -8.36
CA LYS A 44 9.84 -0.18 -7.19
C LYS A 44 8.58 -1.03 -7.37
N LEU A 45 7.51 -0.46 -7.91
CA LEU A 45 6.28 -1.21 -8.22
C LEU A 45 6.57 -2.34 -9.21
N HIS A 46 7.31 -2.05 -10.29
CA HIS A 46 7.71 -3.08 -11.26
C HIS A 46 8.53 -4.20 -10.62
N GLN A 47 9.52 -3.84 -9.78
CA GLN A 47 10.35 -4.81 -9.08
C GLN A 47 9.49 -5.74 -8.20
N VAL A 48 8.62 -5.18 -7.36
CA VAL A 48 7.75 -5.93 -6.44
C VAL A 48 6.83 -6.88 -7.21
N VAL A 49 6.19 -6.38 -8.27
CA VAL A 49 5.25 -7.17 -9.09
C VAL A 49 5.97 -8.34 -9.76
N ASN A 50 7.14 -8.09 -10.33
CA ASN A 50 7.92 -9.14 -10.99
C ASN A 50 8.38 -10.20 -9.99
N SER A 51 8.90 -9.78 -8.83
CA SER A 51 9.33 -10.72 -7.79
C SER A 51 8.19 -11.64 -7.32
N TYR A 52 6.99 -11.11 -7.06
CA TYR A 52 5.87 -11.95 -6.66
C TYR A 52 5.37 -12.88 -7.78
N ARG A 53 5.42 -12.43 -9.04
CA ARG A 53 5.09 -13.27 -10.20
C ARG A 53 6.08 -14.41 -10.38
N GLU A 54 7.38 -14.14 -10.23
CA GLU A 54 8.47 -15.13 -10.28
C GLU A 54 8.33 -16.18 -9.17
N LEU A 55 7.87 -15.75 -7.99
CA LEU A 55 7.54 -16.65 -6.87
C LEU A 55 6.25 -17.46 -7.09
N GLY A 56 5.58 -17.29 -8.23
CA GLY A 56 4.41 -18.08 -8.59
C GLY A 56 3.07 -17.52 -8.10
N PHE A 57 3.03 -16.31 -7.54
CA PHE A 57 1.76 -15.68 -7.15
C PHE A 57 1.03 -15.04 -8.33
N GLU A 58 -0.28 -14.95 -8.23
CA GLU A 58 -1.06 -13.95 -8.97
C GLU A 58 -0.85 -12.60 -8.31
N VAL A 59 -0.73 -11.54 -9.12
CA VAL A 59 -0.49 -10.18 -8.62
C VAL A 59 -1.52 -9.24 -9.21
N ARG A 60 -2.21 -8.51 -8.33
CA ARG A 60 -3.19 -7.48 -8.68
C ARG A 60 -2.73 -6.13 -8.13
N MET A 61 -2.89 -5.09 -8.93
CA MET A 61 -2.56 -3.71 -8.54
C MET A 61 -3.84 -2.88 -8.55
N GLU A 62 -4.03 -2.08 -7.51
CA GLU A 62 -5.16 -1.15 -7.43
C GLU A 62 -4.68 0.26 -7.14
N ARG A 63 -5.33 1.24 -7.76
CA ARG A 63 -5.07 2.65 -7.44
C ARG A 63 -5.56 2.94 -6.04
N LEU A 64 -4.77 3.73 -5.31
CA LEU A 64 -5.11 4.13 -3.96
C LEU A 64 -6.23 5.18 -3.99
N ASN A 65 -7.26 4.97 -3.15
CA ASN A 65 -8.26 6.00 -2.92
C ASN A 65 -7.74 6.99 -1.88
N LEU A 66 -7.16 8.09 -2.36
CA LEU A 66 -6.60 9.13 -1.49
C LEU A 66 -7.64 10.13 -0.97
N ARG A 67 -8.90 10.04 -1.42
CA ARG A 67 -9.98 10.93 -0.97
C ARG A 67 -10.32 10.74 0.50
N SER A 68 -10.12 9.52 1.02
CA SER A 68 -10.34 9.19 2.43
C SER A 68 -9.19 9.58 3.35
N LEU A 69 -8.06 10.07 2.82
CA LEU A 69 -6.96 10.57 3.64
C LEU A 69 -7.33 11.97 4.18
N SER A 70 -7.17 12.14 5.49
CA SER A 70 -7.35 13.45 6.14
C SER A 70 -6.38 14.50 5.58
N GLU A 71 -6.69 15.78 5.79
CA GLU A 71 -5.83 16.88 5.35
C GLU A 71 -4.47 16.89 6.06
N ASN A 72 -4.40 16.32 7.27
CA ASN A 72 -3.14 16.13 8.01
C ASN A 72 -2.16 15.16 7.31
N CYS A 73 -2.61 14.43 6.29
CA CYS A 73 -1.78 13.56 5.46
C CYS A 73 -1.43 14.18 4.09
N ALA A 74 -1.49 15.50 3.94
CA ALA A 74 -1.23 16.18 2.65
C ALA A 74 0.11 15.77 2.00
N GLY A 75 1.18 15.60 2.78
CA GLY A 75 2.46 15.09 2.28
C GLY A 75 2.36 13.66 1.75
N CYS A 76 1.60 12.80 2.42
CA CYS A 76 1.36 11.43 1.98
C CYS A 76 0.50 11.40 0.71
N LYS A 77 -0.49 12.30 0.54
CA LYS A 77 -1.29 12.38 -0.69
C LYS A 77 -0.42 12.63 -1.92
N GLY A 78 0.59 13.50 -1.82
CA GLY A 78 1.55 13.75 -2.89
C GLY A 78 2.39 12.52 -3.23
N ALA A 79 2.97 11.88 -2.22
CA ALA A 79 3.79 10.67 -2.39
C ALA A 79 2.97 9.47 -2.92
N LEU A 80 1.71 9.34 -2.49
CA LEU A 80 0.83 8.22 -2.84
C LEU A 80 0.07 8.42 -4.16
N ALA A 81 0.08 9.63 -4.75
CA ALA A 81 -0.67 9.95 -5.96
C ALA A 81 -0.32 9.04 -7.15
N GLN A 82 0.93 8.57 -7.20
CA GLN A 82 1.43 7.67 -8.24
C GLN A 82 1.56 6.22 -7.76
N ALA A 83 1.30 5.97 -6.47
CA ALA A 83 1.43 4.65 -5.88
C ALA A 83 0.20 3.79 -6.16
N SER A 84 0.44 2.48 -6.25
CA SER A 84 -0.60 1.46 -6.33
C SER A 84 -0.45 0.51 -5.13
N ALA A 85 -1.58 0.05 -4.60
CA ALA A 85 -1.61 -1.07 -3.68
C ALA A 85 -1.34 -2.36 -4.46
N VAL A 86 -0.40 -3.17 -3.97
CA VAL A 86 -0.08 -4.49 -4.51
C VAL A 86 -0.74 -5.56 -3.66
N PHE A 87 -1.47 -6.44 -4.32
CA PHE A 87 -2.08 -7.62 -3.75
C PHE A 87 -1.53 -8.87 -4.40
N ILE A 88 -1.47 -9.94 -3.62
CA ILE A 88 -1.11 -11.26 -4.13
C ILE A 88 -2.17 -12.29 -3.77
N LYS A 89 -2.22 -13.35 -4.56
CA LYS A 89 -3.03 -14.54 -4.30
C LYS A 89 -2.25 -15.77 -4.78
N GLN A 90 -2.41 -16.89 -4.08
CA GLN A 90 -1.82 -18.15 -4.56
C GLN A 90 -2.51 -18.59 -5.86
N LYS A 91 -1.72 -19.02 -6.85
CA LYS A 91 -2.26 -19.71 -8.02
C LYS A 91 -2.83 -21.04 -7.54
N THR A 92 -4.11 -21.27 -7.82
CA THR A 92 -4.80 -22.51 -7.48
C THR A 92 -4.36 -23.64 -8.40
#